data_AF-A0A9W9SZL6-F1
#
_entry.id   AF-A0A9W9SZL6-F1
#
_cell.length_a   1.000
_cell.length_b   1.000
_cell.length_c   1.000
_cell.angle_alpha   90.00
_cell.angle_beta   90.00
_cell.angle_gamma   90.00
#
_symmetry.space_group_name_H-M   'P 1'
#
loop_
_entity.id
_entity.type
_entity.pdbx_description
1 polymer ?
#
loop_
_entity_poly.entity_id
_entity_poly.type
_entity_poly.pdbx_seq_one_letter_code
_entity_poly.pdbx_strand_id
1 'polypeptide(L)'
;MGLFGPGFKEVGDYMNAMQAQLADNAAKYNYLGTTSWLGLGDRSTANQQMVATYFRTLEDVHAYAHSPLHREAWEWWSKITKSHPHLSIMHEVYQAPKDHWENIYINNHLTGIAATQCIFKPENESENTENLWIRPIFDAKKGKLSTHKGRIEKTKGDDNDNIFPDQTSRVY
;
A
#
# COMPACT_ATOMS: atom_id res chain seq x y z
N MET A 1 28.10 -8.78 -0.96
CA MET A 1 27.88 -7.71 -1.97
C MET A 1 26.58 -6.99 -1.62
N GLY A 2 26.57 -5.66 -1.63
CA GLY A 2 25.40 -4.82 -1.31
C GLY A 2 24.89 -4.07 -2.54
N LEU A 3 24.40 -2.83 -2.36
CA LEU A 3 23.85 -1.96 -3.41
C LEU A 3 24.79 -1.70 -4.62
N PHE A 4 26.09 -1.99 -4.48
CA PHE A 4 27.10 -1.82 -5.54
C PHE A 4 27.44 -3.13 -6.27
N GLY A 5 26.69 -4.21 -6.04
CA GLY A 5 26.86 -5.46 -6.76
C GLY A 5 26.45 -5.33 -8.24
N PRO A 6 27.13 -6.05 -9.16
CA PRO A 6 26.70 -6.11 -10.56
C PRO A 6 25.22 -6.51 -10.69
N GLY A 7 24.49 -5.90 -11.62
CA GLY A 7 23.06 -6.15 -11.85
C GLY A 7 22.11 -5.42 -10.90
N PHE A 8 22.57 -4.91 -9.74
CA PHE A 8 21.68 -4.23 -8.79
C PHE A 8 21.16 -2.90 -9.33
N LYS A 9 21.98 -2.16 -10.08
CA LYS A 9 21.56 -0.92 -10.73
C LYS A 9 20.37 -1.18 -11.67
N GLU A 10 20.47 -2.21 -12.48
CA GLU A 10 19.46 -2.59 -13.45
C GLU A 10 18.16 -3.03 -12.75
N VAL A 11 18.25 -3.78 -11.63
CA VAL A 11 17.07 -4.06 -10.78
C VAL A 11 16.41 -2.76 -10.31
N GLY A 12 17.21 -1.82 -9.82
CA GLY A 12 16.73 -0.51 -9.37
C GLY A 12 16.10 0.31 -10.49
N ASP A 13 16.71 0.33 -11.67
CA ASP A 13 16.19 1.05 -12.84
C ASP A 13 14.84 0.46 -13.28
N TYR A 14 14.70 -0.86 -13.37
CA TYR A 14 13.43 -1.52 -13.68
C TYR A 14 12.36 -1.23 -12.62
N MET A 15 12.70 -1.32 -11.33
CA MET A 15 11.77 -1.01 -10.24
C MET A 15 11.28 0.44 -10.32
N ASN A 16 12.20 1.40 -10.50
CA ASN A 16 11.85 2.80 -10.61
C ASN A 16 10.96 3.09 -11.83
N ALA A 17 11.29 2.49 -12.98
CA ALA A 17 10.48 2.62 -14.20
C ALA A 17 9.06 2.05 -14.01
N MET A 18 8.94 0.89 -13.35
CA MET A 18 7.63 0.29 -13.05
C MET A 18 6.80 1.17 -12.10
N GLN A 19 7.41 1.71 -11.04
CA GLN A 19 6.71 2.61 -10.11
C GLN A 19 6.27 3.92 -10.78
N ALA A 20 7.11 4.49 -11.66
CA ALA A 20 6.75 5.65 -12.46
C ALA A 20 5.58 5.34 -13.40
N GLN A 21 5.64 4.22 -14.12
CA GLN A 21 4.55 3.80 -15.01
C GLN A 21 3.24 3.60 -14.25
N LEU A 22 3.28 2.99 -13.06
CA LEU A 22 2.10 2.84 -12.19
C LEU A 22 1.53 4.18 -11.77
N ALA A 23 2.38 5.12 -11.36
CA ALA A 23 1.96 6.47 -10.98
C ALA A 23 1.31 7.22 -12.16
N ASP A 24 1.93 7.21 -13.34
CA ASP A 24 1.41 7.87 -14.55
C ASP A 24 0.10 7.25 -15.05
N ASN A 25 -0.14 5.98 -14.71
CA ASN A 25 -1.31 5.23 -15.12
C ASN A 25 -2.18 4.83 -13.91
N ALA A 26 -2.17 5.62 -12.83
CA ALA A 26 -2.79 5.25 -11.56
C ALA A 26 -4.29 4.93 -11.69
N ALA A 27 -5.01 5.71 -12.50
CA ALA A 27 -6.43 5.49 -12.76
C ALA A 27 -6.70 4.21 -13.59
N LYS A 28 -5.78 3.82 -14.47
CA LYS A 28 -5.93 2.62 -15.31
C LYS A 28 -5.73 1.33 -14.52
N TYR A 29 -4.74 1.32 -13.63
CA TYR A 29 -4.36 0.15 -12.84
C TYR A 29 -4.90 0.21 -11.41
N ASN A 30 -5.82 1.13 -11.10
CA ASN A 30 -6.29 1.41 -9.73
C ASN A 30 -5.16 1.36 -8.67
N TYR A 31 -4.02 1.95 -9.03
CA TYR A 31 -2.84 2.01 -8.19
C TYR A 31 -3.04 3.11 -7.14
N LEU A 32 -2.83 2.75 -5.87
CA LEU A 32 -3.09 3.63 -4.73
C LEU A 32 -1.82 4.33 -4.25
N GLY A 33 -0.67 3.67 -4.40
CA GLY A 33 0.62 4.19 -3.96
C GLY A 33 1.57 3.07 -3.54
N THR A 34 2.78 3.47 -3.15
CA THR A 34 3.83 2.54 -2.72
C THR A 34 4.54 3.07 -1.48
N THR A 35 5.12 2.18 -0.70
CA THR A 35 6.02 2.51 0.40
C THR A 35 7.22 1.58 0.37
N SER A 36 8.42 2.13 0.58
CA SER A 36 9.66 1.36 0.58
C SER A 36 10.30 1.36 1.97
N TRP A 37 10.85 0.22 2.36
CA TRP A 37 11.69 0.07 3.54
C TRP A 37 13.00 -0.62 3.17
N LEU A 38 14.06 -0.30 3.92
CA LEU A 38 15.31 -1.02 3.89
C LEU A 38 15.36 -1.92 5.12
N GLY A 39 15.51 -3.23 4.92
CA GLY A 39 15.75 -4.20 5.99
C GLY A 39 17.10 -3.92 6.63
N LEU A 40 17.08 -3.47 7.88
CA LEU A 40 18.26 -3.20 8.69
C LEU A 40 18.29 -4.17 9.86
N GLY A 41 19.41 -4.89 10.01
CA GLY A 41 19.65 -5.74 11.19
C GLY A 41 19.28 -7.21 11.04
N ASP A 42 18.54 -7.61 10.00
CA ASP A 42 18.21 -9.02 9.76
C ASP A 42 19.45 -9.85 9.38
N ARG A 43 20.39 -9.23 8.64
CA ARG A 43 21.67 -9.82 8.22
C ARG A 43 22.76 -8.76 8.20
N SER A 44 24.01 -9.17 8.40
CA SER A 44 25.18 -8.29 8.32
C SER A 44 25.57 -7.91 6.89
N THR A 45 25.06 -8.64 5.89
CA THR A 45 25.27 -8.39 4.45
C THR A 45 24.01 -8.80 3.68
N ALA A 46 23.92 -8.40 2.40
CA ALA A 46 22.75 -8.65 1.54
C ALA A 46 21.46 -7.98 2.07
N ASN A 47 21.54 -6.65 2.25
CA ASN A 47 20.39 -5.85 2.68
C ASN A 47 19.21 -6.03 1.72
N GLN A 48 18.03 -6.21 2.27
CA GLN A 48 16.80 -6.34 1.51
C GLN A 48 16.11 -4.98 1.39
N GLN A 49 15.72 -4.59 0.18
CA GLN A 49 14.78 -3.50 -0.02
C GLN A 49 13.39 -4.08 -0.23
N MET A 50 12.44 -3.67 0.59
CA MET A 50 11.03 -4.06 0.46
C MET A 50 10.24 -2.89 -0.12
N VAL A 51 9.46 -3.15 -1.17
CA VAL A 51 8.57 -2.18 -1.81
C VAL A 51 7.14 -2.72 -1.72
N ALA A 52 6.35 -2.18 -0.79
CA ALA A 52 4.93 -2.52 -0.69
C ALA A 52 4.11 -1.60 -1.59
N THR A 53 3.51 -2.20 -2.62
CA THR A 53 2.71 -1.51 -3.63
C THR A 53 1.23 -1.82 -3.39
N TYR A 54 0.39 -0.80 -3.33
CA TYR A 54 -1.02 -0.92 -3.00
C TYR A 54 -1.91 -0.76 -4.24
N PHE A 55 -2.80 -1.73 -4.42
CA PHE A 55 -3.80 -1.75 -5.49
C PHE A 55 -5.19 -1.91 -4.89
N ARG A 56 -6.22 -1.48 -5.64
CA ARG A 56 -7.61 -1.63 -5.20
C ARG A 56 -8.11 -3.07 -5.30
N THR A 57 -7.72 -3.80 -6.34
CA THR A 57 -8.17 -5.17 -6.59
C THR A 57 -7.02 -6.08 -7.02
N LEU A 58 -7.21 -7.39 -6.91
CA LEU A 58 -6.22 -8.37 -7.35
C LEU A 58 -6.15 -8.44 -8.88
N GLU A 59 -7.28 -8.18 -9.55
CA GLU A 59 -7.40 -8.10 -10.99
C GLU A 59 -6.51 -7.00 -11.57
N ASP A 60 -6.42 -5.86 -10.88
CA ASP A 60 -5.55 -4.75 -11.25
C ASP A 60 -4.06 -5.11 -11.14
N VAL A 61 -3.68 -5.82 -10.08
CA VAL A 61 -2.32 -6.37 -9.91
C VAL A 61 -2.00 -7.30 -11.06
N HIS A 62 -2.92 -8.21 -11.40
CA HIS A 62 -2.75 -9.16 -12.47
C HIS A 62 -2.63 -8.47 -13.84
N ALA A 63 -3.46 -7.45 -14.10
CA ALA A 63 -3.40 -6.66 -15.32
C ALA A 63 -2.04 -5.95 -15.46
N TYR A 64 -1.50 -5.39 -14.38
CA TYR A 64 -0.19 -4.75 -14.41
C TYR A 64 0.96 -5.74 -14.57
N ALA A 65 0.90 -6.91 -13.92
CA ALA A 65 1.90 -7.96 -14.06
C ALA A 65 2.03 -8.48 -15.52
N HIS A 66 0.99 -8.30 -16.32
CA HIS A 66 0.96 -8.63 -17.76
C HIS A 66 1.31 -7.45 -18.67
N SER A 67 1.64 -6.28 -18.11
CA SER A 67 2.06 -5.12 -18.90
C SER A 67 3.41 -5.38 -19.59
N PRO A 68 3.68 -4.69 -20.73
CA PRO A 68 4.93 -4.88 -21.46
C PRO A 68 6.18 -4.65 -20.61
N LEU A 69 6.20 -3.58 -19.80
CA LEU A 69 7.37 -3.24 -18.97
C LEU A 69 7.64 -4.28 -17.89
N HIS A 70 6.59 -4.74 -17.19
CA HIS A 70 6.75 -5.77 -16.18
C HIS A 70 7.22 -7.10 -16.79
N ARG A 71 6.69 -7.47 -17.97
CA ARG A 71 7.12 -8.67 -18.71
C ARG A 71 8.57 -8.59 -19.16
N GLU A 72 8.99 -7.44 -19.69
CA GLU A 72 10.38 -7.18 -20.07
C GLU A 72 11.33 -7.34 -18.87
N ALA A 73 11.01 -6.72 -17.74
CA ALA A 73 11.79 -6.83 -16.51
C ALA A 73 11.89 -8.29 -16.02
N TRP A 74 10.78 -9.04 -16.09
CA TRP A 74 10.75 -10.45 -15.71
C TRP A 74 11.59 -11.34 -16.63
N GLU A 75 11.54 -11.10 -17.94
CA GLU A 75 12.37 -11.81 -18.92
C GLU A 75 13.86 -11.49 -18.73
N TRP A 76 14.20 -10.23 -18.49
CA TRP A 76 15.57 -9.82 -18.17
C TRP A 76 16.06 -10.50 -16.89
N TRP A 77 15.27 -10.46 -15.82
CA TRP A 77 15.60 -11.11 -14.55
C TRP A 77 15.91 -12.59 -14.75
N SER A 78 15.02 -13.30 -15.46
CA SER A 78 15.16 -14.72 -15.76
C SER A 78 16.47 -15.05 -16.48
N LYS A 79 16.95 -14.19 -17.39
CA LYS A 79 18.21 -14.37 -18.13
C LYS A 79 19.45 -14.20 -17.24
N ILE A 80 19.40 -13.33 -16.24
CA ILE A 80 20.58 -13.00 -15.41
C ILE A 80 20.74 -13.87 -14.15
N THR A 81 19.69 -14.60 -13.74
CA THR A 81 19.69 -15.39 -12.49
C THR A 81 20.91 -16.30 -12.32
N LYS A 82 21.35 -16.96 -13.39
CA LYS A 82 22.53 -17.86 -13.36
C LYS A 82 23.86 -17.13 -13.21
N SER A 83 23.99 -15.93 -13.80
CA SER A 83 25.22 -15.15 -13.78
C SER A 83 25.32 -14.23 -12.56
N HIS A 84 24.20 -13.98 -11.87
CA HIS A 84 24.11 -13.08 -10.72
C HIS A 84 23.53 -13.79 -9.48
N PRO A 85 24.19 -14.85 -8.96
CA PRO A 85 23.66 -15.63 -7.83
C PRO A 85 23.58 -14.84 -6.51
N HIS A 86 24.22 -13.67 -6.44
CA HIS A 86 24.14 -12.75 -5.31
C HIS A 86 22.90 -11.86 -5.31
N LEU A 87 22.13 -11.84 -6.41
CA LEU A 87 20.86 -11.12 -6.48
C LEU A 87 19.71 -12.07 -6.17
N SER A 88 18.71 -11.55 -5.49
CA SER A 88 17.47 -12.27 -5.22
C SER A 88 16.28 -11.32 -5.30
N ILE A 89 15.14 -11.86 -5.71
CA ILE A 89 13.84 -11.20 -5.58
C ILE A 89 12.90 -12.15 -4.85
N MET A 90 12.01 -11.58 -4.06
CA MET A 90 10.85 -12.23 -3.47
C MET A 90 9.63 -11.37 -3.82
N HIS A 91 8.47 -11.99 -3.94
CA HIS A 91 7.21 -11.25 -4.00
C HIS A 91 6.14 -11.98 -3.19
N GLU A 92 5.29 -11.22 -2.51
CA GLU A 92 4.16 -11.75 -1.77
C GLU A 92 2.94 -10.89 -2.12
N VAL A 93 1.83 -11.53 -2.45
CA VAL A 93 0.59 -10.85 -2.84
C VAL A 93 -0.52 -11.31 -1.92
N TYR A 94 -1.14 -10.36 -1.24
CA TYR A 94 -2.24 -10.58 -0.33
C TYR A 94 -3.47 -9.78 -0.77
N GLN A 95 -4.63 -10.40 -0.68
CA GLN A 95 -5.92 -9.72 -0.85
C GLN A 95 -6.69 -9.77 0.46
N ALA A 96 -7.03 -8.61 0.99
CA ALA A 96 -7.93 -8.50 2.13
C ALA A 96 -9.31 -8.06 1.64
N PRO A 97 -10.37 -8.89 1.79
CA PRO A 97 -11.72 -8.48 1.46
C PRO A 97 -12.14 -7.23 2.23
N LYS A 98 -13.07 -6.46 1.67
CA LYS A 98 -13.71 -5.35 2.39
C LYS A 98 -14.19 -5.84 3.76
N ASP A 99 -14.01 -5.02 4.79
CA ASP A 99 -14.47 -5.29 6.16
C ASP A 99 -13.73 -6.42 6.90
N HIS A 100 -12.58 -6.86 6.37
CA HIS A 100 -11.73 -7.91 6.96
C HIS A 100 -10.32 -7.44 7.31
N TRP A 101 -10.08 -6.13 7.31
CA TRP A 101 -8.79 -5.53 7.66
C TRP A 101 -9.00 -4.19 8.36
N GLU A 102 -7.98 -3.76 9.11
CA GLU A 102 -7.97 -2.49 9.83
C GLU A 102 -6.54 -1.95 9.85
N ASN A 103 -6.41 -0.62 9.76
CA ASN A 103 -5.16 0.08 9.99
C ASN A 103 -5.37 1.18 11.03
N ILE A 104 -4.46 1.26 12.02
CA ILE A 104 -4.49 2.28 13.07
C ILE A 104 -3.15 3.02 13.07
N TYR A 105 -3.22 4.35 13.10
CA TYR A 105 -2.04 5.21 13.12
C TYR A 105 -2.17 6.20 14.29
N ILE A 106 -1.24 6.17 15.24
CA ILE A 106 -1.17 7.09 16.38
C ILE A 106 0.29 7.56 16.48
N ASN A 107 0.53 8.87 16.43
CA ASN A 107 1.87 9.46 16.43
C ASN A 107 2.83 8.83 15.39
N ASN A 108 2.29 8.42 14.24
CA ASN A 108 3.03 7.71 13.21
C ASN A 108 3.24 8.62 11.98
N HIS A 109 4.41 8.53 11.34
CA HIS A 109 4.61 9.13 10.03
C HIS A 109 3.67 8.49 9.00
N LEU A 110 3.23 9.24 8.00
CA LEU A 110 2.39 8.68 6.94
C LEU A 110 3.17 7.61 6.18
N THR A 111 2.72 6.36 6.27
CA THR A 111 3.41 5.21 5.68
C THR A 111 2.39 4.14 5.32
N GLY A 112 2.74 3.23 4.43
CA GLY A 112 1.84 2.18 3.95
C GLY A 112 0.56 2.75 3.33
N ILE A 113 -0.59 2.15 3.64
CA ILE A 113 -1.90 2.60 3.13
C ILE A 113 -2.20 4.05 3.51
N ALA A 114 -1.75 4.54 4.68
CA ALA A 114 -1.96 5.93 5.09
C ALA A 114 -1.30 6.97 4.15
N ALA A 115 -0.24 6.59 3.43
CA ALA A 115 0.44 7.47 2.48
C ALA A 115 -0.16 7.46 1.07
N THR A 116 -1.09 6.54 0.79
CA THR A 116 -1.73 6.38 -0.52
C THR A 116 -2.75 7.49 -0.82
N GLN A 117 -3.15 7.58 -2.09
CA GLN A 117 -4.25 8.43 -2.54
C GLN A 117 -5.27 7.60 -3.31
N CYS A 118 -6.54 7.98 -3.21
CA CYS A 118 -7.58 7.37 -4.01
C CYS A 118 -8.51 8.42 -4.60
N ILE A 119 -9.05 8.10 -5.78
CA ILE A 119 -10.11 8.88 -6.41
C ILE A 119 -11.41 8.59 -5.67
N PHE A 120 -12.04 9.63 -5.14
CA PHE A 120 -13.36 9.60 -4.56
C PHE A 120 -14.35 10.28 -5.50
N LYS A 121 -15.45 9.58 -5.79
CA LYS A 121 -16.59 10.11 -6.54
C LYS A 121 -17.78 10.19 -5.58
N PRO A 122 -18.27 11.39 -5.23
CA PRO A 122 -19.45 11.52 -4.37
C PRO A 122 -20.69 10.96 -5.09
N GLU A 123 -21.54 10.21 -4.36
CA GLU A 123 -22.72 9.53 -4.91
C GLU A 123 -23.87 10.48 -5.31
N ASN A 124 -23.83 11.76 -4.92
CA ASN A 124 -25.00 12.66 -4.96
C ASN A 124 -24.82 13.94 -5.81
N GLU A 125 -23.85 14.01 -6.74
CA GLU A 125 -23.69 15.21 -7.58
C GLU A 125 -23.59 14.90 -9.07
N SER A 126 -23.99 15.88 -9.88
CA SER A 126 -24.14 15.80 -11.34
C SER A 126 -22.85 15.31 -12.04
N GLU A 127 -22.98 14.83 -13.29
CA GLU A 127 -21.90 14.26 -14.12
C GLU A 127 -20.64 15.14 -14.29
N ASN A 128 -20.62 16.36 -13.72
CA ASN A 128 -19.57 17.35 -13.85
C ASN A 128 -18.75 17.60 -12.56
N THR A 129 -18.91 16.78 -11.51
CA THR A 129 -18.10 16.90 -10.30
C THR A 129 -16.70 16.33 -10.54
N GLU A 130 -15.68 17.17 -10.33
CA GLU A 130 -14.27 16.78 -10.48
C GLU A 130 -13.90 15.62 -9.54
N ASN A 131 -13.08 14.69 -10.04
CA ASN A 131 -12.54 13.61 -9.23
C ASN A 131 -11.72 14.18 -8.08
N LEU A 132 -12.12 13.91 -6.84
CA LEU A 132 -11.37 14.35 -5.67
C LEU A 132 -10.32 13.31 -5.31
N TRP A 133 -9.08 13.75 -5.18
CA TRP A 133 -7.99 12.96 -4.63
C TRP A 133 -8.00 13.07 -3.12
N ILE A 134 -8.34 11.98 -2.44
CA ILE A 134 -8.37 11.93 -0.98
C ILE A 134 -7.33 10.95 -0.45
N ARG A 135 -6.85 11.22 0.77
CA ARG A 135 -6.08 10.24 1.56
C ARG A 135 -7.03 9.41 2.40
N PRO A 136 -6.79 8.10 2.58
CA PRO A 136 -7.68 7.22 3.36
C PRO A 136 -7.39 7.32 4.87
N ILE A 137 -7.37 8.53 5.42
CA ILE A 137 -7.16 8.78 6.87
C ILE A 137 -8.33 9.57 7.42
N PHE A 138 -8.89 9.05 8.52
CA PHE A 138 -10.06 9.61 9.18
C PHE A 138 -9.82 9.71 10.68
N ASP A 139 -10.40 10.73 11.32
CA ASP A 139 -10.42 10.83 12.78
C ASP A 139 -11.33 9.73 13.35
N ALA A 140 -10.74 8.86 14.15
CA ALA A 140 -11.41 7.72 14.78
C ALA A 140 -11.86 8.01 16.22
N LYS A 141 -11.83 9.26 16.72
CA LYS A 141 -12.18 9.56 18.11
C LYS A 141 -13.66 9.38 18.46
N LYS A 142 -14.57 9.40 17.48
CA LYS A 142 -16.02 9.41 17.72
C LYS A 142 -16.79 8.57 16.71
N GLY A 143 -18.00 8.19 17.11
CA GLY A 143 -18.95 7.49 16.25
C GLY A 143 -18.47 6.10 15.85
N LYS A 144 -18.90 5.66 14.67
CA LYS A 144 -18.64 4.31 14.15
C LYS A 144 -17.15 3.93 14.16
N LEU A 145 -16.28 4.86 13.80
CA LEU A 145 -14.84 4.60 13.70
C LEU A 145 -14.13 4.48 15.06
N SER A 146 -14.81 4.76 16.18
CA SER A 146 -14.20 4.69 17.52
C SER A 146 -13.92 3.27 18.00
N THR A 147 -14.56 2.26 17.40
CA THR A 147 -14.39 0.85 17.78
C THR A 147 -13.83 0.04 16.63
N HIS A 148 -13.11 -1.05 16.95
CA HIS A 148 -12.60 -1.98 15.94
C HIS A 148 -13.72 -2.51 15.06
N LYS A 149 -14.77 -3.05 15.67
CA LYS A 149 -15.92 -3.63 14.95
C LYS A 149 -16.63 -2.59 14.09
N GLY A 150 -16.75 -1.34 14.54
CA GLY A 150 -17.30 -0.28 13.72
C GLY A 150 -16.42 0.07 12.52
N ARG A 151 -15.08 0.09 12.66
CA ARG A 151 -14.14 0.31 11.55
C ARG A 151 -14.14 -0.80 10.50
N ILE A 152 -14.50 -2.02 10.90
CA ILE A 152 -14.69 -3.15 9.98
C ILE A 152 -16.16 -3.43 9.68
N GLU A 153 -17.03 -2.42 9.80
CA GLU A 153 -18.44 -2.47 9.38
C GLU A 153 -19.30 -3.57 10.06
N LYS A 154 -18.86 -4.10 11.21
CA LYS A 154 -19.60 -5.14 11.95
C LYS A 154 -20.62 -4.60 12.95
N THR A 155 -20.53 -3.34 13.34
CA THR A 155 -21.44 -2.68 14.30
C THR A 155 -21.65 -1.21 13.95
N LYS A 156 -22.53 -0.53 14.70
CA LYS A 156 -22.76 0.92 14.55
C LYS A 156 -21.73 1.78 15.31
N GLY A 157 -20.79 1.16 16.01
CA GLY A 157 -19.80 1.82 16.87
C GLY A 157 -20.27 2.07 18.30
N ASP A 158 -21.36 1.43 18.70
CA ASP A 158 -21.97 1.45 20.04
C ASP A 158 -21.38 0.38 20.99
N ASP A 159 -20.37 -0.37 20.56
CA ASP A 159 -19.78 -1.46 21.34
C ASP A 159 -19.20 -1.00 22.70
N ASN A 160 -18.78 0.26 22.80
CA ASN A 160 -18.14 0.80 24.01
C ASN A 160 -19.10 1.61 24.90
N ASP A 161 -20.33 1.88 24.44
CA ASP A 161 -21.30 2.74 25.14
C ASP A 161 -21.70 2.18 26.51
N ASN A 162 -21.62 0.86 26.67
CA ASN A 162 -21.91 0.15 27.92
C ASN A 162 -20.67 -0.11 28.80
N ILE A 163 -19.46 0.14 28.30
CA ILE A 163 -18.18 -0.19 28.98
C ILE A 163 -17.62 1.05 29.70
N PHE A 164 -17.79 2.23 29.12
CA PHE A 164 -17.39 3.50 29.72
C PHE A 164 -18.59 4.43 29.79
N PRO A 165 -19.50 4.26 30.78
CA PRO A 165 -20.56 5.23 31.00
C PRO A 165 -19.90 6.56 31.39
N ASP A 166 -19.98 7.53 30.49
CA ASP A 166 -19.65 8.94 30.67
C ASP A 166 -18.37 9.24 31.46
N GLN A 167 -17.23 9.27 30.76
CA GLN A 167 -16.04 10.01 31.22
C GLN A 167 -15.88 11.34 30.46
N THR A 168 -16.96 12.09 30.21
CA THR A 168 -16.88 13.44 29.65
C THR A 168 -16.37 14.49 30.65
N SER A 169 -15.89 14.09 31.83
CA SER A 169 -15.19 14.97 32.77
C SER A 169 -13.76 14.53 33.01
N ARG A 170 -12.85 14.82 32.07
CA ARG A 170 -11.45 15.16 32.37
C ARG A 170 -10.77 15.74 31.13
N VAL A 171 -10.87 17.06 31.06
CA VAL A 171 -9.96 17.92 30.30
C VAL A 171 -8.60 17.87 30.99
N TYR A 172 -7.56 17.44 30.29
CA TYR A 172 -6.19 17.97 30.36
C TYR A 172 -5.53 17.81 28.99
#